data_AF-A0A0T6A884-F1
#
_entry.id   AF-A0A0T6A884-F1
#
_cell.length_a   1.000
_cell.length_b   1.000
_cell.length_c   1.000
_cell.angle_alpha   90.00
_cell.angle_beta   90.00
_cell.angle_gamma   90.00
#
_symmetry.space_group_name_H-M   'P 1'
#
loop_
_entity.id
_entity.type
_entity.pdbx_description
1 polymer ?
#
loop_
_entity_poly.entity_id
_entity_poly.type
_entity_poly.pdbx_seq_one_letter_code
_entity_poly.pdbx_strand_id
1 'polypeptide(L)'
;MRSLGVLFIGVLVAVGAFLGPLAGAHAFTTDEIKAAIQEHIAQKVKEGGGVFKFKDEATGKDLALEFVKIRIVRKIEGHGYFADVDFRVQGEPERFYDIDFWVRPKGEKLTIVDARTHRYPKKEGNEWVLTTVTPLPWWWAVAQEHPGETADAKAWQVKAAIHTHIAEKAREGGGVYRLKDEKTGEELALEFVKIHDPIRRIKGQGYFACTDFRVQGESERVYDIDFWLNEEKDKLAVTKTRIHKEPTKEGTGWVQKLRYTFEQDNPVEIP
;
A
#
# COMPACT_ATOMS: atom_id res chain seq x y z
N MET A 1 -28.22 -57.34 56.35
CA MET A 1 -28.72 -56.03 55.88
C MET A 1 -27.49 -55.15 55.65
N ARG A 2 -26.93 -55.15 54.43
CA ARG A 2 -27.15 -54.16 53.34
C ARG A 2 -26.74 -52.72 53.71
N SER A 3 -25.55 -52.30 53.23
CA SER A 3 -25.27 -51.07 52.45
C SER A 3 -23.72 -50.96 52.30
N LEU A 4 -23.08 -51.25 51.15
CA LEU A 4 -22.81 -50.32 50.02
C LEU A 4 -22.67 -48.86 50.48
N GLY A 5 -21.55 -48.13 50.37
CA GLY A 5 -20.45 -48.19 49.42
C GLY A 5 -20.59 -47.03 48.42
N VAL A 6 -19.91 -45.89 48.65
CA VAL A 6 -19.53 -44.94 47.59
C VAL A 6 -18.23 -44.24 48.02
N LEU A 7 -17.14 -44.58 47.34
CA LEU A 7 -15.87 -43.87 47.34
C LEU A 7 -15.96 -42.79 46.25
N PHE A 8 -15.97 -41.51 46.62
CA PHE A 8 -15.87 -40.42 45.63
C PHE A 8 -14.42 -40.31 45.15
N ILE A 9 -14.14 -40.89 43.98
CA ILE A 9 -12.93 -40.58 43.21
C ILE A 9 -13.18 -39.23 42.55
N GLY A 10 -12.55 -38.18 43.07
CA GLY A 10 -12.49 -36.88 42.41
C GLY A 10 -11.68 -37.01 41.12
N VAL A 11 -12.37 -36.98 39.98
CA VAL A 11 -11.73 -36.83 38.67
C VAL A 11 -11.28 -35.38 38.55
N LEU A 12 -9.97 -35.14 38.67
CA LEU A 12 -9.36 -33.89 38.28
C LEU A 12 -9.42 -33.81 36.75
N VAL A 13 -10.40 -33.09 36.21
CA VAL A 13 -10.42 -32.73 34.79
C VAL A 13 -9.35 -31.65 34.59
N ALA A 14 -8.15 -32.08 34.20
CA ALA A 14 -7.17 -31.17 33.65
C ALA A 14 -7.70 -30.63 32.32
N VAL A 15 -8.25 -29.41 32.33
CA VAL A 15 -8.51 -28.64 31.11
C VAL A 15 -7.14 -28.25 30.57
N GLY A 16 -6.54 -29.15 29.78
CA GLY A 16 -5.42 -28.83 28.93
C GLY A 16 -5.91 -27.84 27.89
N ALA A 17 -5.63 -26.55 28.09
CA ALA A 17 -5.71 -25.58 27.02
C ALA A 17 -4.65 -25.96 25.98
N PHE A 18 -5.04 -26.80 25.02
CA PHE A 18 -4.30 -26.99 23.79
C PHE A 18 -4.37 -25.66 23.03
N LEU A 19 -3.43 -24.77 23.33
CA LEU A 19 -3.02 -23.73 22.39
C LEU A 19 -2.28 -24.45 21.26
N GLY A 20 -3.06 -25.09 20.38
CA GLY A 20 -2.57 -25.39 19.05
C GLY A 20 -2.10 -24.08 18.40
N PRO A 21 -1.09 -24.13 17.51
CA PRO A 21 -0.64 -22.92 16.84
C PRO A 21 -1.86 -22.27 16.19
N LEU A 22 -2.10 -20.99 16.48
CA LEU A 22 -3.01 -20.17 15.69
C LEU A 22 -2.54 -20.34 14.25
N ALA A 23 -3.29 -21.12 13.46
CA ALA A 23 -2.99 -21.33 12.06
C ALA A 23 -2.86 -19.93 11.45
N GLY A 24 -1.65 -19.58 11.03
CA GLY A 24 -1.42 -18.34 10.30
C GLY A 24 -2.37 -18.34 9.12
N ALA A 25 -3.22 -17.32 9.00
CA ALA A 25 -4.13 -17.21 7.89
C ALA A 25 -3.33 -17.40 6.59
N HIS A 26 -3.71 -18.38 5.77
CA HIS A 26 -3.06 -18.61 4.49
C HIS A 26 -3.08 -17.29 3.71
N ALA A 27 -1.91 -16.74 3.43
CA ALA A 27 -1.79 -15.59 2.56
C ALA A 27 -2.11 -16.04 1.14
N PHE A 28 -3.13 -15.45 0.52
CA PHE A 28 -3.46 -15.68 -0.87
C PHE A 28 -2.40 -15.05 -1.77
N THR A 29 -2.06 -15.75 -2.84
CA THR A 29 -1.19 -15.28 -3.91
C THR A 29 -1.90 -14.24 -4.77
N THR A 30 -1.11 -13.43 -5.49
CA THR A 30 -1.64 -12.47 -6.46
C THR A 30 -2.54 -13.14 -7.51
N ASP A 31 -2.20 -14.34 -7.96
CA ASP A 31 -2.96 -15.06 -8.99
C ASP A 31 -4.30 -15.57 -8.45
N GLU A 32 -4.35 -16.05 -7.21
CA GLU A 32 -5.62 -16.42 -6.55
C GLU A 32 -6.53 -15.22 -6.37
N ILE A 33 -5.97 -14.05 -6.03
CA ILE A 33 -6.73 -12.80 -5.90
C ILE A 33 -7.27 -12.35 -7.25
N LYS A 34 -6.44 -12.37 -8.29
CA LYS A 34 -6.87 -12.06 -9.66
C LYS A 34 -7.97 -13.00 -10.13
N ALA A 35 -7.81 -14.31 -9.91
CA ALA A 35 -8.79 -15.31 -10.28
C ALA A 35 -10.14 -15.07 -9.58
N ALA A 36 -10.14 -14.78 -8.27
CA ALA A 36 -11.35 -14.48 -7.52
C ALA A 36 -12.07 -13.21 -8.03
N ILE A 37 -11.32 -12.16 -8.38
CA ILE A 37 -11.89 -10.94 -8.97
C ILE A 37 -12.46 -11.23 -10.36
N GLN A 38 -11.74 -11.96 -11.20
CA GLN A 38 -12.21 -12.33 -12.54
C GLN A 38 -13.47 -13.20 -12.47
N GLU A 39 -13.54 -14.17 -11.57
CA GLU A 39 -14.74 -14.98 -11.34
C GLU A 39 -15.91 -14.11 -10.89
N HIS A 40 -15.69 -13.18 -9.95
CA HIS A 40 -16.72 -12.24 -9.51
C HIS A 40 -17.24 -11.37 -10.65
N ILE A 41 -16.34 -10.80 -11.47
CA ILE A 41 -16.71 -9.98 -12.63
C ILE A 41 -17.50 -10.83 -13.63
N ALA A 42 -17.05 -12.05 -13.95
CA ALA A 42 -17.73 -12.95 -14.86
C ALA A 42 -19.14 -13.31 -14.38
N GLN A 43 -19.30 -13.58 -13.08
CA GLN A 43 -20.61 -13.80 -12.47
C GLN A 43 -21.51 -12.56 -12.63
N LYS A 44 -20.99 -11.37 -12.33
CA LYS A 44 -21.74 -10.11 -12.46
C LYS A 44 -22.10 -9.77 -13.90
N VAL A 45 -21.23 -10.08 -14.85
CA VAL A 45 -21.51 -9.98 -16.30
C VAL A 45 -22.67 -10.88 -16.69
N LYS A 46 -22.70 -12.13 -16.21
CA LYS A 46 -23.79 -13.07 -16.46
C LYS A 46 -25.11 -12.57 -15.86
N GLU A 47 -25.09 -12.10 -14.60
CA GLU A 47 -26.25 -11.49 -13.93
C GLU A 47 -26.72 -10.21 -14.63
N GLY A 48 -25.78 -9.44 -15.20
CA GLY A 48 -26.01 -8.18 -15.90
C GLY A 48 -26.49 -8.30 -17.33
N GLY A 49 -26.67 -9.50 -17.87
CA GLY A 49 -27.09 -9.72 -19.26
C GLY A 49 -25.98 -9.50 -20.29
N GLY A 50 -24.73 -9.83 -19.94
CA GLY A 50 -23.57 -9.77 -20.83
C GLY A 50 -22.66 -8.55 -20.62
N VAL A 51 -22.93 -7.70 -19.63
CA VAL A 51 -22.10 -6.55 -19.26
C VAL A 51 -21.92 -6.45 -17.76
N PHE A 52 -20.78 -5.92 -17.31
CA PHE A 52 -20.58 -5.59 -15.91
C PHE A 52 -21.32 -4.29 -15.60
N LYS A 53 -22.46 -4.38 -14.92
CA LYS A 53 -23.22 -3.21 -14.50
C LYS A 53 -22.57 -2.59 -13.27
N PHE A 54 -22.24 -1.30 -13.34
CA PHE A 54 -21.58 -0.58 -12.26
C PHE A 54 -22.17 0.82 -12.12
N LYS A 55 -22.50 1.22 -10.89
CA LYS A 55 -22.95 2.58 -10.62
C LYS A 55 -21.74 3.40 -10.21
N ASP A 56 -21.38 4.37 -11.04
CA ASP A 56 -20.28 5.28 -10.74
C ASP A 56 -20.68 6.23 -9.62
N GLU A 57 -20.02 6.12 -8.48
CA GLU A 57 -20.26 6.99 -7.33
C GLU A 57 -19.84 8.44 -7.60
N ALA A 58 -18.87 8.66 -8.49
CA ALA A 58 -18.36 10.00 -8.81
C ALA A 58 -19.37 10.80 -9.63
N THR A 59 -20.02 10.18 -10.62
CA THR A 59 -20.98 10.85 -11.51
C THR A 59 -22.45 10.49 -11.25
N GLY A 60 -22.70 9.48 -10.42
CA GLY A 60 -24.02 8.91 -10.15
C GLY A 60 -24.62 8.07 -11.29
N LYS A 61 -23.87 7.85 -12.38
CA LYS A 61 -24.36 7.19 -13.60
C LYS A 61 -24.29 5.66 -13.50
N ASP A 62 -25.28 4.99 -14.07
CA ASP A 62 -25.23 3.57 -14.33
C ASP A 62 -24.42 3.29 -15.60
N LEU A 63 -23.41 2.44 -15.49
CA LEU A 63 -22.47 2.09 -16.55
C LEU A 63 -22.63 0.63 -16.95
N ALA A 64 -22.50 0.37 -18.25
CA ALA A 64 -22.27 -0.96 -18.81
C ALA A 64 -20.79 -1.07 -19.17
N LEU A 65 -20.05 -1.91 -18.45
CA LEU A 65 -18.60 -2.00 -18.55
C LEU A 65 -18.13 -3.34 -19.12
N GLU A 66 -17.06 -3.27 -19.90
CA GLU A 66 -16.28 -4.38 -20.42
C GLU A 66 -14.97 -4.46 -19.65
N PHE A 67 -14.65 -5.64 -19.10
CA PHE A 67 -13.38 -5.89 -18.43
C PHE A 67 -12.21 -5.78 -19.42
N VAL A 68 -11.13 -5.10 -19.02
CA VAL A 68 -9.90 -5.01 -19.81
C VAL A 68 -8.79 -5.81 -19.15
N LYS A 69 -8.35 -5.42 -17.95
CA LYS A 69 -7.27 -6.09 -17.21
C LYS A 69 -7.26 -5.71 -15.73
N ILE A 70 -6.66 -6.56 -14.91
CA ILE A 70 -6.27 -6.20 -13.54
C ILE A 70 -4.86 -5.59 -13.61
N ARG A 71 -4.73 -4.32 -13.24
CA ARG A 71 -3.49 -3.54 -13.36
C ARG A 71 -2.53 -3.81 -12.21
N ILE A 72 -3.03 -3.75 -10.98
CA ILE A 72 -2.24 -4.04 -9.77
C ILE A 72 -3.08 -4.81 -8.75
N VAL A 73 -2.39 -5.54 -7.88
CA VAL A 73 -2.94 -6.10 -6.64
C VAL A 73 -2.00 -5.71 -5.52
N ARG A 74 -2.52 -5.20 -4.42
CA ARG A 74 -1.73 -4.84 -3.24
C ARG A 74 -2.37 -5.39 -1.98
N LYS A 75 -1.53 -5.83 -1.05
CA LYS A 75 -1.95 -6.27 0.28
C LYS A 75 -2.25 -5.05 1.14
N ILE A 76 -3.34 -5.12 1.91
CA ILE A 76 -3.65 -4.22 3.01
C ILE A 76 -3.52 -5.05 4.28
N GLU A 77 -2.40 -4.90 5.00
CA GLU A 77 -2.13 -5.73 6.18
C GLU A 77 -3.29 -5.67 7.19
N GLY A 78 -3.71 -6.83 7.70
CA GLY A 78 -4.87 -6.95 8.61
C GLY A 78 -6.25 -6.71 7.96
N HIS A 79 -6.31 -6.16 6.75
CA HIS A 79 -7.55 -5.73 6.09
C HIS A 79 -7.80 -6.35 4.71
N GLY A 80 -6.91 -7.24 4.24
CA GLY A 80 -7.09 -8.01 3.01
C GLY A 80 -6.20 -7.53 1.88
N TYR A 81 -6.79 -7.32 0.70
CA TYR A 81 -6.10 -6.91 -0.51
C TYR A 81 -6.99 -5.94 -1.27
N PHE A 82 -6.41 -5.07 -2.09
CA PHE A 82 -7.19 -4.42 -3.13
C PHE A 82 -6.53 -4.61 -4.49
N ALA A 83 -7.34 -4.54 -5.54
CA ALA A 83 -6.90 -4.59 -6.91
C ALA A 83 -7.48 -3.45 -7.71
N ASP A 84 -6.67 -2.81 -8.53
CA ASP A 84 -7.13 -1.80 -9.48
C ASP A 84 -7.34 -2.46 -10.84
N VAL A 85 -8.53 -2.27 -11.40
CA VAL A 85 -9.00 -2.99 -12.58
C VAL A 85 -9.47 -1.99 -13.63
N ASP A 86 -8.90 -2.11 -14.83
CA ASP A 86 -9.26 -1.31 -15.97
C ASP A 86 -10.54 -1.88 -16.60
N PHE A 87 -11.52 -1.01 -16.80
CA PHE A 87 -12.75 -1.25 -17.54
C PHE A 87 -12.89 -0.26 -18.68
N ARG A 88 -13.69 -0.63 -19.67
CA ARG A 88 -14.08 0.24 -20.77
C ARG A 88 -15.59 0.30 -20.86
N VAL A 89 -16.13 1.47 -21.17
CA VAL A 89 -17.58 1.60 -21.41
C VAL A 89 -17.95 0.85 -22.69
N GLN A 90 -19.00 0.02 -22.62
CA GLN A 90 -19.47 -0.75 -23.77
C GLN A 90 -19.79 0.18 -24.95
N GLY A 91 -19.23 -0.13 -26.12
CA GLY A 91 -19.43 0.66 -27.34
C GLY A 91 -18.68 1.99 -27.39
N GLU A 92 -17.91 2.34 -26.36
CA GLU A 92 -17.16 3.61 -26.28
C GLU A 92 -15.66 3.34 -26.01
N PRO A 93 -14.86 3.04 -27.06
CA PRO A 93 -13.54 2.44 -26.90
C PRO A 93 -12.50 3.34 -26.20
N GLU A 94 -12.74 4.66 -26.16
CA GLU A 94 -11.85 5.65 -25.57
C GLU A 94 -12.21 5.98 -24.11
N ARG A 95 -13.33 5.46 -23.59
CA ARG A 95 -13.81 5.77 -22.24
C ARG A 95 -13.47 4.65 -21.27
N PHE A 96 -12.30 4.82 -20.65
CA PHE A 96 -11.79 3.91 -19.63
C PHE A 96 -12.15 4.36 -18.22
N TYR A 97 -12.34 3.38 -17.34
CA TYR A 97 -12.46 3.55 -15.91
C TYR A 97 -11.44 2.66 -15.21
N ASP A 98 -10.95 3.12 -14.08
CA ASP A 98 -10.25 2.29 -13.11
C ASP A 98 -11.17 2.07 -11.93
N ILE A 99 -11.45 0.81 -11.63
CA ILE A 99 -12.29 0.41 -10.51
C ILE A 99 -11.44 -0.41 -9.55
N ASP A 100 -11.38 0.05 -8.31
CA ASP A 100 -10.77 -0.71 -7.22
C ASP A 100 -11.73 -1.78 -6.73
N PHE A 101 -11.20 -2.96 -6.46
CA PHE A 101 -11.89 -4.04 -5.76
C PHE A 101 -11.19 -4.30 -4.44
N TRP A 102 -11.88 -4.08 -3.32
CA TRP A 102 -11.40 -4.48 -2.00
C TRP A 102 -11.80 -5.93 -1.73
N VAL A 103 -10.83 -6.78 -1.44
CA VAL A 103 -10.98 -8.23 -1.30
C VAL A 103 -10.49 -8.68 0.08
N ARG A 104 -11.26 -9.55 0.76
CA ARG A 104 -10.87 -10.11 2.05
C ARG A 104 -10.93 -11.64 2.07
N PRO A 105 -9.97 -12.29 2.77
CA PRO A 105 -10.10 -13.68 3.19
C PRO A 105 -11.32 -13.88 4.10
N LYS A 106 -12.08 -14.95 3.87
CA LYS A 106 -13.11 -15.51 4.74
C LYS A 106 -12.91 -17.02 4.82
N GLY A 107 -12.06 -17.44 5.76
CA GLY A 107 -11.53 -18.81 5.77
C GLY A 107 -10.64 -19.03 4.54
N GLU A 108 -10.87 -20.11 3.81
CA GLU A 108 -10.14 -20.48 2.59
C GLU A 108 -10.68 -19.82 1.31
N LYS A 109 -11.63 -18.87 1.43
CA LYS A 109 -12.24 -18.18 0.29
C LYS A 109 -11.90 -16.69 0.29
N LEU A 110 -11.82 -16.11 -0.90
CA LEU A 110 -11.78 -14.67 -1.08
C LEU A 110 -13.19 -14.11 -1.29
N THR A 111 -13.48 -12.96 -0.71
CA THR A 111 -14.76 -12.25 -0.86
C THR A 111 -14.49 -10.82 -1.31
N ILE A 112 -15.19 -10.37 -2.34
CA ILE A 112 -15.23 -8.96 -2.71
C ILE A 112 -16.07 -8.21 -1.68
N VAL A 113 -15.45 -7.26 -0.99
CA VAL A 113 -16.08 -6.46 0.06
C VAL A 113 -16.67 -5.19 -0.51
N ASP A 114 -15.94 -4.51 -1.38
CA ASP A 114 -16.34 -3.24 -1.97
C ASP A 114 -15.72 -3.09 -3.37
N ALA A 115 -16.36 -2.30 -4.22
CA ALA A 115 -15.83 -1.90 -5.52
C ALA A 115 -16.11 -0.42 -5.78
N ARG A 116 -15.08 0.39 -6.06
CA ARG A 116 -15.22 1.85 -6.20
C ARG A 116 -14.46 2.40 -7.40
N THR A 117 -14.99 3.45 -8.01
CA THR A 117 -14.28 4.23 -9.02
C THR A 117 -13.01 4.83 -8.40
N HIS A 118 -11.84 4.49 -8.92
CA HIS A 118 -10.59 5.17 -8.61
C HIS A 118 -10.31 6.28 -9.62
N ARG A 119 -10.47 5.99 -10.92
CA ARG A 119 -10.32 6.97 -11.99
C ARG A 119 -11.47 6.86 -13.00
N TYR A 120 -11.95 8.00 -13.49
CA TYR A 120 -13.05 8.11 -14.45
C TYR A 120 -12.64 8.93 -15.68
N PRO A 121 -13.23 8.68 -16.85
CA PRO A 121 -12.91 9.42 -18.06
C PRO A 121 -13.65 10.75 -18.02
N LYS A 122 -12.90 11.85 -17.98
CA LYS A 122 -13.40 13.21 -18.07
C LYS A 122 -13.05 13.78 -19.44
N LYS A 123 -14.04 14.40 -20.10
CA LYS A 123 -13.80 15.02 -21.40
C LYS A 123 -13.10 16.36 -21.21
N GLU A 124 -11.94 16.51 -21.82
CA GLU A 124 -11.17 17.76 -21.84
C GLU A 124 -10.86 18.13 -23.29
N GLY A 125 -11.57 19.16 -23.80
CA GLY A 125 -11.56 19.47 -25.22
C GLY A 125 -12.09 18.31 -26.07
N ASN A 126 -11.24 17.79 -26.96
CA ASN A 126 -11.56 16.67 -27.84
C ASN A 126 -11.09 15.32 -27.31
N GLU A 127 -10.39 15.27 -26.17
CA GLU A 127 -9.79 14.05 -25.63
C GLU A 127 -10.49 13.60 -24.34
N TRP A 128 -10.39 12.32 -24.05
CA TRP A 128 -10.80 11.73 -22.78
C TRP A 128 -9.57 11.59 -21.88
N VAL A 129 -9.57 12.32 -20.76
CA VAL A 129 -8.51 12.27 -19.77
C VAL A 129 -9.00 11.49 -18.56
N LEU A 130 -8.23 10.48 -18.18
CA LEU A 130 -8.52 9.65 -17.02
C LEU A 130 -8.21 10.44 -15.73
N THR A 131 -9.25 10.80 -14.99
CA THR A 131 -9.19 11.69 -13.81
C THR A 131 -9.42 10.89 -12.54
N THR A 132 -8.55 11.07 -11.56
CA THR A 132 -8.66 10.42 -10.24
C THR A 132 -9.79 11.03 -9.41
N VAL A 133 -10.60 10.19 -8.76
CA VAL A 133 -11.64 10.65 -7.83
C VAL A 133 -11.01 11.25 -6.57
N THR A 134 -11.66 12.28 -6.02
CA THR A 134 -11.27 12.87 -4.73
C THR A 134 -12.49 12.95 -3.81
N PRO A 135 -12.37 12.56 -2.53
CA PRO A 135 -11.18 11.99 -1.89
C PRO A 135 -10.85 10.57 -2.39
N LEU A 136 -9.57 10.19 -2.33
CA LEU A 136 -9.14 8.82 -2.64
C LEU A 136 -9.77 7.82 -1.65
N PRO A 137 -10.13 6.60 -2.09
CA PRO A 137 -10.48 5.53 -1.18
C PRO A 137 -9.36 5.27 -0.16
N TRP A 138 -9.73 5.03 1.10
CA TRP A 138 -8.77 4.93 2.21
C TRP A 138 -7.71 3.83 2.00
N TRP A 139 -8.03 2.77 1.25
CA TRP A 139 -7.05 1.70 0.97
C TRP A 139 -5.85 2.21 0.17
N TRP A 140 -5.99 3.22 -0.69
CA TRP A 140 -4.86 3.86 -1.35
C TRP A 140 -3.98 4.65 -0.38
N ALA A 141 -4.57 5.19 0.69
CA ALA A 141 -3.82 5.85 1.73
C ALA A 141 -2.96 4.88 2.54
N VAL A 142 -3.30 3.58 2.60
CA VAL A 142 -2.56 2.60 3.41
C VAL A 142 -1.69 1.64 2.60
N ALA A 143 -2.08 1.32 1.38
CA ALA A 143 -1.43 0.32 0.53
C ALA A 143 -0.53 0.96 -0.55
N GLN A 144 0.11 2.08 -0.22
CA GLN A 144 1.23 2.59 -1.01
C GLN A 144 2.41 1.59 -0.98
N GLU A 145 3.31 1.66 -1.97
CA GLU A 145 4.44 0.74 -2.28
C GLU A 145 5.53 0.75 -1.21
N HIS A 146 5.13 0.48 0.02
CA HIS A 146 5.99 0.52 1.18
C HIS A 146 5.85 -0.82 1.93
N PRO A 147 6.93 -1.30 2.56
CA PRO A 147 6.95 -2.54 3.33
C PRO A 147 6.23 -2.39 4.69
N GLY A 148 5.90 -3.48 5.37
CA GLY A 148 5.43 -3.47 6.76
C GLY A 148 3.96 -3.08 6.98
N GLU A 149 3.50 -3.00 8.24
CA GLU A 149 2.12 -2.68 8.62
C GLU A 149 1.94 -1.17 8.89
N THR A 150 0.73 -0.61 8.91
CA THR A 150 0.54 0.80 9.31
C THR A 150 0.83 0.99 10.80
N ALA A 151 1.67 1.97 11.13
CA ALA A 151 2.15 2.21 12.49
C ALA A 151 1.38 3.35 13.19
N ASP A 152 0.05 3.37 13.09
CA ASP A 152 -0.76 4.54 13.46
C ASP A 152 -0.49 5.06 14.89
N ALA A 153 -0.27 4.16 15.86
CA ALA A 153 -0.01 4.52 17.26
C ALA A 153 1.34 5.25 17.50
N LYS A 154 2.32 5.17 16.58
CA LYS A 154 3.63 5.83 16.69
C LYS A 154 4.00 6.70 15.49
N ALA A 155 3.07 6.90 14.55
CA ALA A 155 3.34 7.64 13.30
C ALA A 155 3.90 9.05 13.57
N TRP A 156 3.32 9.79 14.53
CA TRP A 156 3.81 11.13 14.88
C TRP A 156 5.22 11.12 15.51
N GLN A 157 5.57 10.07 16.27
CA GLN A 157 6.92 9.94 16.86
C GLN A 157 7.97 9.64 15.80
N VAL A 158 7.63 8.78 14.83
CA VAL A 158 8.49 8.49 13.67
C VAL A 158 8.70 9.76 12.85
N LYS A 159 7.63 10.50 12.53
CA LYS A 159 7.74 11.78 11.82
C LYS A 159 8.60 12.78 12.58
N ALA A 160 8.43 12.91 13.90
CA ALA A 160 9.24 13.78 14.73
C ALA A 160 10.74 13.39 14.72
N ALA A 161 11.05 12.10 14.79
CA ALA A 161 12.41 11.59 14.69
C ALA A 161 13.06 11.87 13.32
N ILE A 162 12.31 11.71 12.22
CA ILE A 162 12.77 12.06 10.87
C ILE A 162 13.03 13.57 10.77
N HIS A 163 12.10 14.41 11.22
CA HIS A 163 12.30 15.87 11.21
C HIS A 163 13.52 16.28 12.03
N THR A 164 13.74 15.66 13.19
CA THR A 164 14.90 15.91 14.05
C THR A 164 16.19 15.53 13.33
N HIS A 165 16.24 14.32 12.75
CA HIS A 165 17.38 13.86 11.96
C HIS A 165 17.71 14.79 10.78
N ILE A 166 16.71 15.21 10.02
CA ILE A 166 16.88 16.14 8.88
C ILE A 166 17.44 17.47 9.37
N ALA A 167 16.89 18.04 10.44
CA ALA A 167 17.34 19.31 11.00
C ALA A 167 18.79 19.24 11.52
N GLU A 168 19.15 18.17 12.21
CA GLU A 168 20.52 17.93 12.70
C GLU A 168 21.50 17.81 11.54
N LYS A 169 21.17 17.00 10.51
CA LYS A 169 22.01 16.85 9.31
C LYS A 169 22.11 18.12 8.49
N ALA A 170 21.02 18.89 8.38
CA ALA A 170 21.05 20.19 7.73
C ALA A 170 21.97 21.17 8.48
N ARG A 171 21.92 21.20 9.81
CA ARG A 171 22.81 22.02 10.65
C ARG A 171 24.28 21.62 10.46
N GLU A 172 24.59 20.33 10.42
CA GLU A 172 25.93 19.82 10.12
C GLU A 172 26.39 20.22 8.70
N GLY A 173 25.48 20.23 7.74
CA GLY A 173 25.74 20.56 6.33
C GLY A 173 25.73 22.05 5.97
N GLY A 174 25.69 22.96 6.96
CA GLY A 174 25.68 24.41 6.73
C GLY A 174 24.31 24.99 6.37
N GLY A 175 23.23 24.37 6.87
CA GLY A 175 21.85 24.76 6.63
C GLY A 175 21.13 23.97 5.52
N VAL A 176 21.79 22.96 4.94
CA VAL A 176 21.26 22.14 3.83
C VAL A 176 21.44 20.66 4.16
N TYR A 177 20.40 19.86 3.91
CA TYR A 177 20.49 18.41 4.08
C TYR A 177 21.37 17.83 2.96
N ARG A 178 22.55 17.31 3.32
CA ARG A 178 23.47 16.70 2.36
C ARG A 178 23.34 15.19 2.41
N LEU A 179 23.11 14.57 1.26
CA LEU A 179 23.06 13.13 1.11
C LEU A 179 23.99 12.70 -0.01
N LYS A 180 24.93 11.80 0.30
CA LYS A 180 25.75 11.17 -0.73
C LYS A 180 24.92 10.12 -1.46
N ASP A 181 24.80 10.26 -2.77
CA ASP A 181 24.18 9.28 -3.63
C ASP A 181 25.06 8.02 -3.73
N GLU A 182 24.55 6.89 -3.26
CA GLU A 182 25.25 5.60 -3.26
C GLU A 182 25.60 5.11 -4.68
N LYS A 183 24.81 5.47 -5.68
CA LYS A 183 24.94 5.00 -7.07
C LYS A 183 25.93 5.84 -7.88
N THR A 184 25.87 7.15 -7.73
CA THR A 184 26.70 8.09 -8.53
C THR A 184 27.90 8.62 -7.76
N GLY A 185 27.87 8.56 -6.42
CA GLY A 185 28.85 9.20 -5.54
C GLY A 185 28.66 10.71 -5.36
N GLU A 186 27.68 11.31 -6.04
CA GLU A 186 27.36 12.73 -5.97
C GLU A 186 26.91 13.14 -4.56
N GLU A 187 27.31 14.31 -4.10
CA GLU A 187 26.80 14.88 -2.85
C GLU A 187 25.61 15.80 -3.14
N LEU A 188 24.41 15.30 -2.89
CA LEU A 188 23.16 16.00 -3.16
C LEU A 188 22.88 17.03 -2.07
N ALA A 189 22.60 18.26 -2.48
CA ALA A 189 22.08 19.33 -1.64
C ALA A 189 20.56 19.34 -1.72
N LEU A 190 19.89 18.95 -0.64
CA LEU A 190 18.45 18.65 -0.66
C LEU A 190 17.66 19.52 0.32
N GLU A 191 16.44 19.89 -0.09
CA GLU A 191 15.42 20.54 0.72
C GLU A 191 14.29 19.56 0.98
N PHE A 192 13.93 19.38 2.26
CA PHE A 192 12.80 18.55 2.65
C PHE A 192 11.47 19.14 2.15
N VAL A 193 10.62 18.29 1.59
CA VAL A 193 9.29 18.66 1.11
C VAL A 193 8.20 18.09 2.01
N LYS A 194 8.14 16.76 2.16
CA LYS A 194 7.11 16.08 2.97
C LYS A 194 7.52 14.67 3.40
N ILE A 195 6.87 14.17 4.45
CA ILE A 195 6.83 12.74 4.80
C ILE A 195 5.51 12.17 4.30
N HIS A 196 5.54 11.07 3.56
CA HIS A 196 4.32 10.42 3.07
C HIS A 196 3.65 9.61 4.17
N ASP A 197 2.32 9.54 4.11
CA ASP A 197 1.52 8.60 4.89
C ASP A 197 1.17 7.36 4.06
N PRO A 198 1.10 6.18 4.69
CA PRO A 198 1.19 5.97 6.13
C PRO A 198 2.65 5.68 6.56
N ILE A 199 2.96 5.94 7.83
CA ILE A 199 4.18 5.40 8.43
C ILE A 199 4.03 3.89 8.58
N ARG A 200 5.09 3.13 8.26
CA ARG A 200 5.07 1.67 8.32
C ARG A 200 5.87 1.12 9.50
N ARG A 201 5.50 -0.07 9.95
CA ARG A 201 6.21 -0.93 10.92
C ARG A 201 6.64 -2.20 10.19
N ILE A 202 7.93 -2.40 9.99
CA ILE A 202 8.44 -3.64 9.42
C ILE A 202 8.76 -4.59 10.57
N LYS A 203 8.15 -5.77 10.59
CA LYS A 203 8.31 -6.74 11.67
C LYS A 203 9.78 -7.14 11.81
N GLY A 204 10.34 -6.91 12.99
CA GLY A 204 11.75 -7.20 13.28
C GLY A 204 12.78 -6.21 12.72
N GLN A 205 12.36 -5.18 11.96
CA GLN A 205 13.27 -4.18 11.36
C GLN A 205 13.00 -2.73 11.79
N GLY A 206 11.91 -2.49 12.54
CA GLY A 206 11.58 -1.18 13.10
C GLY A 206 10.47 -0.46 12.37
N TYR A 207 10.64 0.84 12.17
CA TYR A 207 9.71 1.72 11.45
C TYR A 207 10.31 2.16 10.13
N PHE A 208 9.44 2.51 9.20
CA PHE A 208 9.79 2.92 7.86
C PHE A 208 8.92 4.09 7.41
N ALA A 209 9.53 5.05 6.72
CA ALA A 209 8.82 6.15 6.09
C ALA A 209 9.52 6.57 4.80
N CYS A 210 8.70 6.91 3.80
CA CYS A 210 9.13 7.50 2.55
C CYS A 210 8.93 9.02 2.62
N THR A 211 9.82 9.78 1.99
CA THR A 211 9.85 11.24 2.04
C THR A 211 10.22 11.84 0.70
N ASP A 212 9.69 13.02 0.41
CA ASP A 212 10.10 13.79 -0.75
C ASP A 212 11.12 14.86 -0.35
N PHE A 213 12.19 14.93 -1.14
CA PHE A 213 13.18 15.98 -1.10
C PHE A 213 13.37 16.57 -2.50
N ARG A 214 13.54 17.87 -2.62
CA ARG A 214 13.92 18.50 -3.89
C ARG A 214 15.37 18.95 -3.85
N VAL A 215 16.02 18.98 -5.00
CA VAL A 215 17.35 19.58 -5.14
C VAL A 215 17.24 21.08 -4.82
N GLN A 216 18.17 21.59 -4.01
CA GLN A 216 18.20 23.00 -3.65
C GLN A 216 18.23 23.88 -4.89
N GLY A 217 17.28 24.82 -5.00
CA GLY A 217 17.17 25.71 -6.16
C GLY A 217 16.50 25.10 -7.40
N GLU A 218 16.12 23.82 -7.38
CA GLU A 218 15.51 23.10 -8.51
C GLU A 218 14.22 22.39 -8.08
N SER A 219 13.09 23.10 -8.11
CA SER A 219 11.81 22.62 -7.55
C SER A 219 11.22 21.39 -8.23
N GLU A 220 11.56 21.12 -9.49
CA GLU A 220 11.02 20.01 -10.28
C GLU A 220 11.82 18.71 -10.11
N ARG A 221 13.03 18.79 -9.54
CA ARG A 221 13.90 17.61 -9.32
C ARG A 221 13.66 17.05 -7.92
N VAL A 222 12.68 16.17 -7.82
CA VAL A 222 12.26 15.55 -6.56
C VAL A 222 12.82 14.12 -6.44
N TYR A 223 13.57 13.88 -5.38
CA TYR A 223 13.96 12.56 -4.90
C TYR A 223 12.92 12.03 -3.91
N ASP A 224 12.65 10.74 -4.00
CA ASP A 224 11.94 9.95 -3.00
C ASP A 224 13.00 9.23 -2.16
N ILE A 225 13.08 9.56 -0.88
CA ILE A 225 14.10 9.07 0.05
C ILE A 225 13.42 8.31 1.18
N ASP A 226 13.86 7.07 1.38
CA ASP A 226 13.37 6.19 2.42
C ASP A 226 14.22 6.29 3.69
N PHE A 227 13.54 6.28 4.82
CA PHE A 227 14.11 6.28 6.16
C PHE A 227 13.66 5.05 6.93
N TRP A 228 14.62 4.32 7.51
CA TRP A 228 14.36 3.29 8.51
C TRP A 228 14.74 3.81 9.89
N LEU A 229 13.90 3.50 10.86
CA LEU A 229 14.08 3.93 12.23
C LEU A 229 13.95 2.77 13.20
N ASN A 230 14.81 2.77 14.21
CA ASN A 230 14.72 1.85 15.34
C ASN A 230 14.71 2.62 16.66
N GLU A 231 14.25 1.94 17.71
CA GLU A 231 14.36 2.46 19.07
C GLU A 231 15.80 2.26 19.55
N GLU A 232 16.51 3.37 19.75
CA GLU A 232 17.83 3.43 20.35
C GLU A 232 17.75 4.20 21.67
N LYS A 233 18.13 3.58 22.79
CA LYS A 233 18.13 4.22 24.13
C LYS A 233 16.81 4.94 24.44
N ASP A 234 15.70 4.25 24.24
CA ASP A 234 14.33 4.74 24.45
C ASP A 234 13.90 5.93 23.57
N LYS A 235 14.60 6.18 22.44
CA LYS A 235 14.23 7.18 21.44
C LYS A 235 14.24 6.58 20.04
N LEU A 236 13.33 7.02 19.18
CA LEU A 236 13.38 6.67 17.76
C LEU A 236 14.51 7.44 17.07
N ALA A 237 15.37 6.74 16.37
CA ALA A 237 16.45 7.32 15.59
C ALA A 237 16.44 6.74 14.17
N VAL A 238 16.78 7.58 13.19
CA VAL A 238 17.05 7.12 11.82
C VAL A 238 18.33 6.29 11.83
N THR A 239 18.21 5.03 11.43
CA THR A 239 19.32 4.08 11.37
C THR A 239 19.81 3.84 9.95
N LYS A 240 18.96 4.09 8.95
CA LYS A 240 19.29 3.93 7.54
C LYS A 240 18.51 4.91 6.68
N THR A 241 19.16 5.42 5.66
CA THR A 241 18.57 6.29 4.62
C THR A 241 18.96 5.74 3.27
N ARG A 242 18.04 5.71 2.30
CA ARG A 242 18.34 5.33 0.91
C ARG A 242 17.51 6.15 -0.07
N ILE A 243 18.05 6.38 -1.26
CA ILE A 243 17.28 6.95 -2.37
C ILE A 243 16.44 5.84 -2.99
N HIS A 244 15.12 5.97 -2.92
CA HIS A 244 14.15 5.04 -3.49
C HIS A 244 13.79 5.42 -4.91
N LYS A 245 13.58 6.71 -5.19
CA LYS A 245 13.38 7.22 -6.56
C LYS A 245 14.23 8.44 -6.84
N GLU A 246 14.79 8.48 -8.05
CA GLU A 246 15.61 9.58 -8.54
C GLU A 246 14.90 10.36 -9.65
N PRO A 247 15.01 11.71 -9.67
CA PRO A 247 14.48 12.52 -10.76
C PRO A 247 15.30 12.29 -12.02
N THR A 248 14.64 11.83 -13.08
CA THR A 248 15.21 11.63 -14.41
C THR A 248 14.49 12.54 -15.39
N LYS A 249 15.24 13.24 -16.24
CA LYS A 249 14.67 14.10 -17.28
C LYS A 249 14.11 13.24 -18.40
N GLU A 250 12.83 13.40 -18.69
CA GLU A 250 12.15 12.74 -19.82
C GLU A 250 11.35 13.77 -20.62
N GLY A 251 11.73 13.94 -21.89
CA GLY A 251 11.19 14.99 -22.75
C GLY A 251 11.43 16.39 -22.14
N THR A 252 10.35 17.13 -21.94
CA THR A 252 10.36 18.48 -21.35
C THR A 252 10.19 18.48 -19.82
N GLY A 253 9.94 17.32 -19.19
CA GLY A 253 9.63 17.22 -17.77
C GLY A 253 10.60 16.33 -16.98
N TRP A 254 10.34 16.23 -15.68
CA TRP A 254 11.04 15.35 -14.75
C TRP A 254 10.09 14.26 -14.25
N VAL A 255 10.58 13.03 -14.26
CA VAL A 255 9.86 11.86 -13.72
C VAL A 255 10.72 11.19 -12.66
N GLN A 256 10.10 10.55 -11.68
CA GLN A 256 10.82 9.80 -10.65
C GLN A 256 11.00 8.34 -11.08
N LYS A 257 12.24 7.90 -11.27
CA LYS A 257 12.58 6.50 -11.58
C LYS A 257 12.93 5.74 -10.31
N LEU A 258 12.32 4.56 -10.12
CA LEU A 258 12.62 3.68 -9.00
C LEU A 258 14.06 3.13 -9.10
N ARG A 259 14.73 3.05 -7.96
CA ARG A 259 16.03 2.37 -7.81
C ARG A 259 15.90 0.95 -7.29
N TYR A 260 14.93 0.72 -6.41
CA TYR A 260 14.60 -0.60 -5.88
C TYR A 260 13.09 -0.71 -5.66
N THR A 261 12.63 -1.93 -5.47
CA THR A 261 11.29 -2.28 -5.00
C THR A 261 11.39 -3.02 -3.67
N PHE A 262 10.26 -3.44 -3.11
CA PHE A 262 10.22 -4.28 -1.92
C PHE A 262 9.69 -5.68 -2.25
N GLU A 263 10.46 -6.70 -1.88
CA GLU A 263 10.02 -8.10 -1.88
C GLU A 263 10.09 -8.65 -0.47
N GLN A 264 8.96 -9.16 0.06
CA GLN A 264 8.87 -9.68 1.42
C GLN A 264 9.47 -8.72 2.47
N ASP A 265 9.09 -7.44 2.37
CA ASP A 265 9.57 -6.33 3.21
C ASP A 265 11.05 -5.95 3.07
N ASN A 266 11.80 -6.56 2.14
CA ASN A 266 13.20 -6.26 1.90
C ASN A 266 13.41 -5.47 0.60
N PRO A 267 14.30 -4.46 0.56
CA PRO A 267 14.66 -3.79 -0.67
C PRO A 267 15.31 -4.75 -1.68
N VAL A 268 14.85 -4.72 -2.93
CA VAL A 268 15.39 -5.45 -4.07
C VAL A 268 15.68 -4.47 -5.19
N GLU A 269 16.96 -4.35 -5.56
CA GLU A 269 17.42 -3.42 -6.61
C GLU A 269 16.76 -3.73 -7.96
N ILE A 270 16.39 -2.67 -8.68
CA ILE A 270 15.88 -2.77 -10.04
C ILE A 270 17.07 -2.58 -11.00
N PRO A 271 17.27 -3.47 -11.99
CA PRO A 271 18.37 -3.39 -12.95
C PRO A 271 18.45 -2.07 -13.74
#